data_AF-A0A151SU14-F1
#
_entry.id   AF-A0A151SU14-F1
#
_cell.length_a   1.000
_cell.length_b   1.000
_cell.length_c   1.000
_cell.angle_alpha   90.00
_cell.angle_beta   90.00
_cell.angle_gamma   90.00
#
_symmetry.space_group_name_H-M   'P 1'
#
loop_
_entity.id
_entity.type
_entity.pdbx_description
1 polymer ?
#
loop_
_entity_poly.entity_id
_entity_poly.type
_entity_poly.pdbx_seq_one_letter_code
_entity_poly.pdbx_strand_id
1 'polypeptide(L)'
;MKLKGKLFDRDILLLIDSGANHNFISQRLVTELGLTVYQTKTSFVRLGDGNQSGLSRPQQSHDSGQISHSDDRGTTGRTQRRHLLF
;
A
#
# COMPACT_ATOMS: atom_id res chain seq x y z
N MET A 1 12.25 -8.56 11.80
CA MET A 1 11.75 -8.08 13.12
C MET A 1 10.22 -8.06 13.11
N LYS A 2 9.56 -8.26 14.26
CA LYS A 2 8.08 -8.24 14.40
C LYS A 2 7.64 -7.03 15.22
N LEU A 3 6.70 -6.25 14.72
CA LEU A 3 6.12 -5.10 15.41
C LEU A 3 4.60 -5.24 15.47
N LYS A 4 4.02 -4.96 16.63
CA LYS A 4 2.57 -4.77 16.74
C LYS A 4 2.24 -3.32 16.42
N GLY A 5 1.15 -3.09 15.70
CA GLY A 5 0.69 -1.75 15.36
C GLY A 5 -0.79 -1.73 15.04
N LYS A 6 -1.27 -0.59 14.56
CA LYS A 6 -2.63 -0.42 14.05
C LYS A 6 -2.58 0.09 12.62
N LEU A 7 -3.43 -0.46 11.77
CA LEU A 7 -3.75 0.10 10.46
C LEU A 7 -5.24 0.45 10.46
N PHE A 8 -5.56 1.74 10.39
CA PHE A 8 -6.87 2.26 10.78
C PHE A 8 -7.21 1.78 12.20
N ASP A 9 -8.40 1.22 12.39
CA ASP A 9 -8.87 0.71 13.69
C ASP A 9 -8.55 -0.79 13.90
N ARG A 10 -7.78 -1.40 13.00
CA ARG A 10 -7.40 -2.83 13.09
C ARG A 10 -5.99 -3.01 13.64
N ASP A 11 -5.88 -3.86 14.66
CA ASP A 11 -4.58 -4.32 15.14
C ASP A 11 -3.91 -5.20 14.09
N ILE A 12 -2.64 -4.94 13.82
CA ILE A 12 -1.85 -5.66 12.84
C ILE A 12 -0.50 -6.09 13.43
N LEU A 13 0.07 -7.14 12.84
CA LEU A 13 1.46 -7.52 13.03
C LEU A 13 2.22 -7.16 11.76
N LEU A 14 3.20 -6.26 11.88
CA LEU A 14 4.08 -5.86 10.80
C LEU A 14 5.41 -6.63 10.90
N LEU A 15 5.86 -7.19 9.78
CA LEU A 15 7.19 -7.76 9.65
C LEU A 15 8.10 -6.73 8.98
N ILE A 16 9.17 -6.33 9.67
CA ILE A 16 10.26 -5.58 9.04
C ILE A 16 11.24 -6.60 8.49
N ASP A 17 11.35 -6.61 7.16
CA ASP A 17 12.25 -7.46 6.40
C ASP A 17 13.04 -6.60 5.39
N SER A 18 14.32 -6.36 5.68
CA SER A 18 15.21 -5.63 4.77
C SER A 18 15.62 -6.45 3.54
N GLY A 19 15.34 -7.76 3.53
CA GLY A 19 15.56 -8.64 2.37
C GLY A 19 14.42 -8.62 1.36
N ALA A 20 13.29 -7.98 1.66
CA ALA A 20 12.15 -7.87 0.76
C ALA A 20 12.24 -6.58 -0.07
N ASN A 21 12.15 -6.71 -1.40
CA ASN A 21 12.15 -5.56 -2.31
C ASN A 21 10.79 -4.85 -2.40
N HIS A 22 9.72 -5.46 -1.89
CA HIS A 22 8.35 -4.96 -1.91
C HIS A 22 7.62 -5.26 -0.60
N ASN A 23 6.61 -4.46 -0.29
CA ASN A 23 5.74 -4.71 0.85
C ASN A 23 4.66 -5.71 0.47
N PHE A 24 4.27 -6.53 1.43
CA PHE A 24 3.18 -7.48 1.27
C PHE A 24 2.14 -7.23 2.36
N ILE A 25 0.87 -7.26 1.96
CA ILE A 25 -0.28 -7.22 2.85
C ILE A 25 -1.13 -8.45 2.60
N SER A 26 -1.63 -9.08 3.67
CA SER A 26 -2.49 -10.25 3.52
C SER A 26 -3.80 -9.87 2.82
N GLN A 27 -4.25 -10.67 1.85
CA GLN A 27 -5.52 -10.44 1.15
C GLN A 27 -6.71 -10.35 2.12
N ARG A 28 -6.69 -11.14 3.20
CA ARG A 28 -7.70 -11.08 4.26
C ARG A 28 -7.81 -9.68 4.87
N LEU A 29 -6.69 -9.06 5.25
CA LEU A 29 -6.67 -7.71 5.82
C LEU A 29 -7.15 -6.66 4.81
N VAL A 30 -6.78 -6.79 3.53
CA VAL A 30 -7.27 -5.94 2.43
C VAL A 30 -8.80 -5.99 2.35
N THR A 31 -9.38 -7.20 2.38
CA THR A 31 -10.83 -7.41 2.36
C THR A 31 -11.51 -6.86 3.62
N GLU A 32 -10.97 -7.13 4.81
CA GLU A 32 -11.52 -6.66 6.09
C GLU A 32 -11.53 -5.12 6.22
N LEU A 33 -10.55 -4.46 5.59
CA LEU A 33 -10.43 -3.00 5.56
C LEU A 33 -11.15 -2.34 4.38
N GLY A 34 -11.73 -3.13 3.46
CA GLY A 34 -12.39 -2.61 2.26
C GLY A 34 -11.45 -1.82 1.34
N LEU A 35 -10.16 -2.18 1.30
CA LEU A 35 -9.19 -1.47 0.47
C LEU A 35 -9.43 -1.76 -1.01
N THR A 36 -9.41 -0.72 -1.83
CA THR A 36 -9.51 -0.87 -3.29
C THR A 36 -8.23 -1.49 -3.84
N VAL A 37 -8.38 -2.60 -4.58
CA VAL A 37 -7.27 -3.25 -5.30
C VAL A 37 -7.36 -2.89 -6.77
N TYR A 38 -6.29 -2.32 -7.31
CA TYR A 38 -6.19 -2.01 -8.74
C TYR A 38 -5.47 -3.13 -9.47
N GLN A 39 -6.06 -3.60 -10.57
CA GLN A 39 -5.41 -4.58 -11.43
C GLN A 39 -4.19 -3.99 -12.10
N THR A 40 -3.15 -4.82 -12.20
CA THR A 40 -1.82 -4.35 -12.53
C THR A 40 -0.92 -5.47 -13.04
N LYS A 41 0.24 -5.11 -13.58
CA LYS A 41 1.19 -6.09 -14.11
C LYS A 41 1.59 -7.09 -13.02
N THR A 42 1.41 -8.37 -13.33
CA THR A 42 1.86 -9.47 -12.48
C THR A 42 3.37 -9.40 -12.31
N SER A 43 3.81 -9.32 -11.06
CA SER A 43 5.20 -9.46 -10.65
C SER A 43 5.39 -10.85 -10.06
N PHE A 44 6.52 -11.48 -10.31
CA PHE A 44 6.86 -12.77 -9.72
C PHE A 44 7.81 -12.55 -8.56
N VAL A 45 7.48 -13.11 -7.40
CA VAL A 45 8.31 -13.02 -6.19
C VAL A 45 8.82 -14.41 -5.86
N ARG A 46 10.13 -14.52 -5.61
CA ARG A 46 10.74 -15.75 -5.11
C ARG A 46 10.69 -15.73 -3.58
N LEU A 47 10.06 -16.74 -3.00
CA LEU A 47 9.96 -16.93 -1.58
C LEU A 47 11.24 -17.57 -1.03
N GLY A 48 11.45 -17.50 0.28
CA GLY A 48 12.64 -18.05 0.93
C GLY A 48 12.80 -19.58 0.83
N ASP A 49 11.73 -20.28 0.44
CA ASP A 49 11.73 -21.71 0.13
C ASP A 49 12.09 -22.01 -1.35
N GLY A 50 12.35 -20.98 -2.15
CA GLY A 50 12.68 -21.07 -3.56
C GLY A 50 11.48 -21.07 -4.51
N ASN A 51 10.25 -21.19 -4.01
CA ASN A 51 9.02 -21.14 -4.82
C ASN A 51 8.77 -19.74 -5.37
N GLN A 52 8.06 -19.66 -6.51
CA GLN A 52 7.65 -18.40 -7.11
C GLN A 52 6.14 -18.20 -6.97
N SER A 53 5.72 -17.00 -6.61
CA SER A 53 4.32 -16.60 -6.55
C SER A 53 4.08 -15.36 -7.42
N GLY A 54 3.06 -15.41 -8.28
CA GLY A 54 2.61 -14.26 -9.06
C GLY A 54 1.75 -13.33 -8.21
N LEU A 55 2.07 -12.04 -8.19
CA LEU A 55 1.37 -11.00 -7.45
C LEU A 55 1.05 -9.81 -8.36
N SER A 56 -0.22 -9.38 -8.37
CA SER A 56 -0.65 -8.13 -9.04
C SER A 56 -0.12 -6.92 -8.26
N ARG A 57 0.54 -5.97 -8.94
CA ARG A 57 1.30 -4.87 -8.30
C ARG A 57 0.86 -3.44 -8.68
N PRO A 58 0.33 -2.57 -7.79
CA PRO A 58 -0.17 -1.22 -8.10
C PRO A 58 0.81 -0.37 -8.95
N GLN A 59 0.35 0.21 -10.07
CA GLN A 59 1.17 1.05 -10.92
C GLN A 59 1.18 2.45 -10.31
N GLN A 60 2.33 2.87 -9.79
CA GLN A 60 2.55 4.28 -9.48
C GLN A 60 2.55 5.06 -10.82
N SER A 61 1.47 5.76 -11.11
CA SER A 61 1.55 6.88 -12.04
C SER A 61 2.45 7.92 -11.41
N HIS A 62 3.60 8.20 -12.02
CA HIS A 62 4.35 9.42 -11.76
C HIS A 62 3.47 10.59 -12.20
N ASP A 63 2.60 11.06 -11.31
CA ASP A 63 1.99 12.37 -11.47
C ASP A 63 3.02 13.39 -10.98
N SER A 64 3.75 13.96 -11.92
CA SER A 64 4.61 15.12 -11.69
C SER A 64 3.71 16.34 -11.45
N GLY A 65 2.97 16.33 -10.34
CA GLY A 65 2.21 17.47 -9.87
C GLY A 65 3.20 18.54 -9.40
N GLN A 66 3.51 19.49 -10.27
CA GLN A 66 4.13 20.74 -9.86
C GLN A 66 3.21 21.40 -8.83
N ILE A 67 3.67 21.51 -7.59
CA ILE A 67 2.98 22.26 -6.55
C ILE A 67 3.21 23.74 -6.87
N SER A 68 2.27 24.36 -7.56
CA SER A 68 2.14 25.82 -7.59
C SER A 68 1.53 26.26 -6.26
N HIS A 69 2.28 27.05 -5.49
CA HIS A 69 1.77 27.76 -4.33
C HIS A 69 0.79 28.85 -4.78
N SER A 70 -0.44 28.79 -4.30
CA SER A 70 -1.37 29.92 -4.28
C SER A 70 -2.18 29.88 -2.99
N ASP A 71 -2.14 30.99 -2.26
CA ASP A 71 -2.67 31.17 -0.91
C ASP A 71 -4.21 31.17 -0.81
N ASP A 72 -4.64 30.57 0.31
CA ASP A 72 -5.72 30.91 1.26
C ASP A 72 -7.23 30.96 0.85
N ARG A 73 -8.02 30.37 1.78
CA ARG A 73 -9.47 30.44 2.07
C ARG A 73 -10.45 29.62 1.23
N GLY A 74 -10.91 28.50 1.79
CA GLY A 74 -12.17 27.87 1.38
C GLY A 74 -12.42 26.50 2.01
N THR A 75 -13.39 26.45 2.92
CA THR A 75 -13.91 25.25 3.58
C THR A 75 -14.41 24.20 2.58
N THR A 76 -13.79 23.02 2.52
CA THR A 76 -14.45 21.76 2.10
C THR A 76 -13.76 20.57 2.76
N GLY A 77 -14.55 19.68 3.36
CA GLY A 77 -14.07 18.43 3.94
C GLY A 77 -13.46 17.54 2.86
N ARG A 78 -12.13 17.59 2.74
CA ARG A 78 -11.38 16.71 1.85
C ARG A 78 -11.28 15.34 2.52
N THR A 79 -12.16 14.42 2.14
CA THR A 79 -11.91 13.00 2.35
C THR A 79 -10.60 12.66 1.67
N GLN A 80 -9.49 12.64 2.42
CA GLN A 80 -8.23 12.09 1.95
C GLN A 80 -8.47 10.60 1.70
N ARG A 81 -8.73 10.24 0.44
CA ARG A 81 -8.50 8.87 -0.03
C ARG A 81 -7.00 8.63 0.08
N ARG A 82 -6.55 8.18 1.26
CA ARG A 82 -5.19 7.72 1.48
C ARG A 82 -5.05 6.39 0.76
N HIS A 83 -4.58 6.46 -0.47
CA HIS A 83 -4.14 5.27 -1.21
C HIS A 83 -2.89 4.73 -0.49
N LEU A 84 -3.04 3.64 0.27
CA LEU A 84 -1.88 2.86 0.68
C LEU A 84 -1.37 2.13 -0.56
N LEU A 85 -0.25 2.62 -1.09
CA LEU A 85 0.54 1.92 -2.08
C LEU A 85 1.43 0.92 -1.32
N PHE A 86 1.21 -0.37 -1.55
CA PHE A 86 2.08 -1.45 -1.09
C PHE A 86 3.00 -1.89 -2.24
#